data_AF-A0A662KWS2-F1
#
_entry.id   AF-A0A662KWS2-F1
#
_cell.length_a   1.000
_cell.length_b   1.000
_cell.length_c   1.000
_cell.angle_alpha   90.00
_cell.angle_beta   90.00
_cell.angle_gamma   90.00
#
_symmetry.space_group_name_H-M   'P 1'
#
loop_
_entity.id
_entity.type
_entity.pdbx_description
1 polymer ?
#
loop_
_entity_poly.entity_id
_entity_poly.type
_entity_poly.pdbx_seq_one_letter_code
_entity_poly.pdbx_strand_id
1 'polypeptide(L)' 'MWNAHDIGVALIALGIFGMLFYIPLLVLLLIPGVLLVIIDRLFLTRKCPFCSEKIKRKDEICPHCKQILPSQK' A
#
# COMPACT_ATOMS: atom_id res chain seq x y z
N MET A 1 6.80 14.14 -49.30
CA MET A 1 6.17 12.83 -49.05
C MET A 1 6.74 12.30 -47.76
N TRP A 2 5.91 12.05 -46.75
CA TRP A 2 6.35 11.43 -45.50
C TRP A 2 6.59 9.94 -45.75
N ASN A 3 7.74 9.42 -45.34
CA ASN A 3 8.02 7.99 -45.46
C ASN A 3 7.34 7.26 -44.29
N ALA A 4 6.93 6.00 -44.52
CA ALA A 4 6.29 5.18 -43.48
C ALA A 4 7.14 5.06 -42.19
N HIS A 5 8.47 5.19 -42.33
CA HIS A 5 9.40 5.20 -41.21
C HIS A 5 9.21 6.40 -40.27
N ASP A 6 9.01 7.60 -40.81
CA ASP A 6 8.86 8.83 -40.02
C ASP A 6 7.57 8.81 -39.18
N ILE A 7 6.51 8.20 -39.73
CA ILE A 7 5.22 8.02 -39.05
C ILE A 7 5.36 7.03 -37.89
N GLY A 8 6.11 5.94 -38.09
CA GLY A 8 6.37 4.95 -37.05
C GLY A 8 7.10 5.54 -35.84
N VAL A 9 8.12 6.36 -36.08
CA VAL A 9 8.89 7.02 -35.00
C VAL A 9 8.01 8.00 -34.22
N ALA A 10 7.16 8.76 -34.89
CA ALA A 10 6.24 9.69 -34.23
C ALA A 10 5.25 8.99 -33.29
N LEU A 11 4.71 7.83 -33.69
CA LEU A 11 3.78 7.05 -32.87
C LEU A 11 4.46 6.48 -31.61
N ILE A 12 5.68 5.95 -31.75
CA ILE A 12 6.46 5.43 -30.62
C ILE A 12 6.79 6.56 -29.64
N ALA A 13 7.17 7.73 -30.15
CA ALA A 13 7.48 8.90 -29.33
C ALA A 13 6.26 9.35 -28.51
N LEU A 14 5.07 9.42 -29.11
CA LEU A 14 3.84 9.77 -28.39
C LEU A 14 3.46 8.72 -27.33
N GLY A 15 3.66 7.43 -27.63
CA GLY A 15 3.42 6.35 -26.67
C GLY A 15 4.36 6.41 -25.46
N ILE A 16 5.66 6.58 -25.69
CA ILE A 16 6.66 6.68 -24.62
C ILE A 16 6.42 7.95 -23.79
N PHE A 17 6.14 9.07 -24.45
CA PHE A 17 5.81 10.33 -23.77
C PHE A 17 4.57 10.16 -22.90
N GLY A 18 3.48 9.60 -23.43
CA GLY A 18 2.28 9.32 -22.66
C GLY A 18 2.55 8.45 -21.42
N MET A 19 3.32 7.37 -21.59
CA MET A 19 3.71 6.49 -20.48
C MET A 19 4.57 7.20 -19.43
N LEU A 20 5.51 8.05 -19.85
CA LEU A 20 6.39 8.81 -18.96
C LEU A 20 5.63 9.77 -18.06
N PHE A 21 4.49 10.32 -18.48
CA PHE A 21 3.65 11.17 -17.63
C PHE A 21 2.57 10.39 -16.89
N TYR A 22 2.02 9.34 -17.51
CA TYR A 22 0.95 8.55 -16.91
C TYR A 22 1.43 7.72 -15.73
N ILE A 23 2.61 7.09 -15.82
CA ILE A 23 3.12 6.23 -14.74
C ILE A 23 3.38 7.03 -13.45
N PRO A 24 4.10 8.18 -13.47
CA PRO A 24 4.27 8.99 -12.26
C PRO A 24 2.94 9.50 -11.70
N LEU A 25 2.00 9.89 -12.56
CA LEU A 25 0.67 10.36 -12.13
C LEU A 25 -0.12 9.23 -11.45
N LEU A 26 -0.11 8.03 -12.02
CA LEU A 26 -0.76 6.85 -11.45
C LEU A 26 -0.14 6.49 -10.10
N VAL A 27 1.19 6.50 -10.00
CA VAL A 27 1.92 6.26 -8.75
C VAL A 27 1.56 7.31 -7.70
N LEU A 28 1.51 8.59 -8.07
CA LEU A 28 1.10 9.67 -7.18
C LEU A 28 -0.34 9.49 -6.66
N LEU A 29 -1.24 8.95 -7.49
CA LEU A 29 -2.63 8.65 -7.11
C LEU A 29 -2.73 7.42 -6.18
N LEU A 30 -1.94 6.38 -6.43
CA LEU A 30 -2.02 5.10 -5.72
C LEU A 30 -1.26 5.09 -4.38
N ILE A 31 -0.10 5.76 -4.30
CA ILE A 31 0.75 5.75 -3.09
C ILE A 31 -0.01 6.17 -1.82
N PRO A 32 -0.80 7.26 -1.79
CA PRO A 32 -1.49 7.69 -0.58
C PRO A 32 -2.45 6.62 -0.03
N GLY A 33 -3.19 5.95 -0.92
CA GLY A 33 -4.13 4.89 -0.54
C GLY A 33 -3.41 3.66 0.02
N VAL A 34 -2.34 3.22 -0.63
CA VAL A 34 -1.53 2.09 -0.15
C VAL A 34 -0.88 2.40 1.19
N LEU A 35 -0.35 3.62 1.36
CA LEU A 35 0.28 4.06 2.61
C LEU A 35 -0.70 4.04 3.78
N LEU A 36 -1.92 4.54 3.60
CA LEU A 36 -2.97 4.51 4.63
C LEU A 36 -3.33 3.07 5.05
N VAL A 37 -3.45 2.15 4.09
CA VAL A 37 -3.75 0.74 4.37
C VAL A 37 -2.64 0.08 5.20
N ILE A 38 -1.37 0.39 4.92
CA ILE A 38 -0.23 -0.17 5.67
C ILE A 38 -0.24 0.34 7.12
N ILE A 39 -0.48 1.64 7.33
CA ILE A 39 -0.50 2.26 8.66
C ILE A 39 -1.61 1.64 9.52
N ASP A 40 -2.81 1.45 8.98
CA ASP A 40 -3.94 0.82 9.68
C ASP A 40 -3.57 -0.60 10.16
N ARG A 41 -2.99 -1.42 9.28
CA ARG A 41 -2.53 -2.78 9.63
C ARG A 41 -1.48 -2.78 10.74
N LEU A 42 -0.58 -1.81 10.74
CA LEU A 42 0.48 -1.71 11.76
C LEU A 42 -0.09 -1.32 13.12
N PHE A 43 -1.04 -0.39 13.15
CA PHE A 43 -1.64 0.10 14.40
C PHE A 43 -2.60 -0.91 15.05
N LEU A 44 -3.17 -1.82 14.25
CA LEU A 44 -4.15 -2.80 14.74
C LEU A 44 -3.57 -3.96 15.53
N THR A 45 -2.24 -4.14 15.61
CA THR A 45 -1.63 -5.24 16.35
C THR A 45 -0.78 -4.77 17.53
N ARG A 46 -0.72 -5.57 18.60
CA ARG A 46 0.15 -5.37 19.76
C ARG A 46 0.67 -6.72 20.24
N LYS A 47 1.72 -6.72 21.07
CA LYS A 47 2.14 -7.94 21.78
C LYS A 47 1.30 -8.14 23.03
N CYS A 48 0.92 -9.38 23.30
CA CYS A 48 0.31 -9.75 24.56
C CYS A 48 1.32 -9.60 25.70
N PRO A 49 1.01 -8.92 26.82
CA PRO A 49 1.95 -8.73 27.92
C PRO A 49 2.23 -10.02 28.71
N PHE A 50 1.39 -11.05 28.55
CA PHE A 50 1.49 -12.30 29.31
C PHE A 50 2.24 -13.41 28.57
N CYS A 51 1.99 -13.56 27.26
CA CYS A 51 2.59 -14.61 26.45
C CYS A 51 3.47 -14.10 25.30
N SER A 52 3.65 -12.78 25.16
CA SER A 52 4.43 -12.12 24.09
C SER A 52 3.95 -12.34 22.65
N GLU A 53 2.86 -13.10 22.46
CA GLU A 53 2.28 -13.38 21.15
C GLU A 53 1.65 -12.13 20.51
N LYS A 54 1.64 -12.06 19.17
CA LYS A 54 0.99 -10.95 18.47
C LYS A 54 -0.53 -11.11 18.48
N ILE A 55 -1.22 -10.07 18.93
CA ILE A 55 -2.68 -10.02 19.07
C ILE A 55 -3.22 -8.73 18.45
N LYS A 56 -4.53 -8.66 18.16
CA LYS A 56 -5.13 -7.41 17.70
C LYS A 56 -5.30 -6.47 18.89
N ARG A 57 -5.09 -5.17 18.71
CA ARG A 57 -5.30 -4.16 19.76
C ARG A 57 -6.74 -4.13 20.27
N LYS A 58 -7.70 -4.49 19.41
CA LYS A 58 -9.13 -4.55 19.72
C LYS A 58 -9.51 -5.80 20.52
N ASP A 59 -8.62 -6.79 20.64
CA ASP A 59 -8.91 -8.00 21.40
C ASP A 59 -8.91 -7.66 22.90
N GLU A 60 -10.00 -7.93 23.59
CA GLU A 60 -10.12 -7.80 25.05
C GLU A 60 -9.52 -9.01 25.78
N ILE A 61 -9.43 -10.15 25.08
CA ILE A 61 -8.89 -11.41 25.61
C ILE A 61 -7.88 -11.96 24.62
N CYS A 62 -6.71 -12.37 25.10
CA CYS A 62 -5.69 -12.96 24.24
C CYS A 62 -6.14 -14.35 23.73
N PRO A 63 -6.13 -14.62 22.41
CA PRO A 63 -6.55 -15.92 21.87
C PRO A 63 -5.60 -17.07 22.23
N HIS A 64 -4.36 -16.78 22.64
CA HIS A 64 -3.35 -17.80 22.93
C HIS A 64 -3.32 -18.19 24.42
N CYS A 65 -3.21 -17.21 25.32
CA CYS A 65 -3.15 -17.46 26.76
C CYS A 65 -4.49 -17.27 27.49
N LYS A 66 -5.52 -16.80 26.80
CA LYS A 66 -6.88 -16.54 27.33
C LYS A 66 -6.92 -15.55 28.50
N GLN A 67 -5.86 -14.77 28.72
CA GLN A 67 -5.84 -13.73 29.73
C GLN A 67 -6.53 -12.45 29.22
N ILE A 68 -7.19 -11.76 30.15
CA ILE A 68 -7.85 -10.48 29.91
C ILE A 68 -6.78 -9.42 29.70
N LEU A 69 -6.88 -8.71 28.59
CA LEU A 69 -5.92 -7.74 28.14
C LEU A 69 -6.24 -6.37 28.76
N PRO A 70 -5.24 -5.63 29.28
CA PRO A 70 -5.49 -4.28 29.77
C PRO A 70 -5.97 -3.39 28.63
N SER A 71 -7.09 -2.71 28.88
CA SER A 71 -7.65 -1.71 27.97
C SER A 71 -6.70 -0.52 27.90
N GLN A 72 -6.18 -0.24 26.71
CA GLN A 72 -5.29 0.88 26.46
C GLN A 72 -6.18 2.10 26.20
N LYS A 73 -6.64 2.74 27.27
CA LYS A 73 -7.43 3.97 27.26
C LYS A 73 -6.58 5.16 26.81
#